data_AF-A0A9X5HB98-F1
#
_entry.id   AF-A0A9X5HB98-F1
#
_cell.length_a   1.000
_cell.length_b   1.000
_cell.length_c   1.000
_cell.angle_alpha   90.00
_cell.angle_beta   90.00
_cell.angle_gamma   90.00
#
_symmetry.space_group_name_H-M   'P 1'
#
loop_
_entity.id
_entity.type
_entity.pdbx_description
1 polymer ?
#
loop_
_entity_poly.entity_id
_entity_poly.type
_entity_poly.pdbx_seq_one_letter_code
_entity_poly.pdbx_strand_id
1 'polypeptide(L)' 'WSRAALEAPAGPGAWQRWRTTLDLAPGDVRVMARAWDSSGAGMPESPAQVWNPKGYVNNAWSRVRLRVR' A
#
# COMPACT_ATOMS: atom_id res chain seq x y z
N TRP A 1 -10.70 -1.35 -5.88
CA TRP A 1 -9.75 -0.43 -5.20
C TRP A 1 -10.53 0.71 -4.60
N SER A 2 -10.25 1.08 -3.35
CA SER A 2 -10.84 2.26 -2.70
C SER A 2 -9.77 3.35 -2.59
N ARG A 3 -10.13 4.60 -2.90
CA ARG A 3 -9.22 5.74 -2.75
C ARG A 3 -9.11 6.08 -1.27
N ALA A 4 -7.88 6.16 -0.76
CA ALA A 4 -7.62 6.63 0.59
C ALA A 4 -7.56 8.17 0.63
N ALA A 5 -7.99 8.75 1.75
CA ALA A 5 -7.73 10.15 2.04
C ALA A 5 -6.25 10.31 2.42
N LEU A 6 -5.57 11.28 1.82
CA LEU A 6 -4.19 11.65 2.15
C LEU A 6 -4.21 12.85 3.09
N GLU A 7 -3.44 12.78 4.16
CA GLU A 7 -3.17 13.92 5.03
C GLU A 7 -2.04 14.76 4.43
N ALA A 8 -1.99 16.04 4.81
CA ALA A 8 -0.89 16.92 4.41
C ALA A 8 0.45 16.37 4.94
N PRO A 9 1.53 16.42 4.15
CA PRO A 9 2.85 16.05 4.64
C PRO A 9 3.32 17.07 5.69
N ALA A 10 4.15 16.63 6.64
CA ALA A 10 4.74 17.51 7.65
C ALA A 10 5.74 18.53 7.05
N GLY A 11 6.17 18.34 5.81
CA GLY A 11 7.08 19.20 5.08
C GLY A 11 7.62 18.51 3.81
N PRO A 12 8.45 19.20 3.01
CA PRO A 12 9.09 18.61 1.83
C PRO A 12 9.89 17.35 2.18
N GLY A 13 9.72 16.28 1.39
CA GLY A 13 10.41 15.00 1.59
C GLY A 13 9.85 14.13 2.73
N ALA A 14 8.87 14.62 3.51
CA ALA A 14 8.20 13.80 4.51
C ALA A 14 7.24 12.80 3.86
N TRP A 15 7.07 11.65 4.49
CA TRP A 15 5.99 10.73 4.17
C TRP A 15 4.61 11.38 4.34
N GLN A 16 3.60 10.87 3.63
CA GLN A 16 2.21 11.25 3.83
C GLN A 16 1.46 10.16 4.56
N ARG A 17 0.77 10.55 5.64
CA ARG A 17 -0.21 9.68 6.27
C ARG A 17 -1.42 9.54 5.35
N TRP A 18 -2.02 8.36 5.36
CA TRP A 18 -3.25 8.09 4.62
C TRP A 18 -4.19 7.25 5.46
N ARG A 19 -5.49 7.38 5.18
CA ARG A 19 -6.54 6.60 5.86
C ARG A 19 -7.65 6.25 4.89
N THR A 20 -8.21 5.06 5.08
CA THR A 20 -9.45 4.63 4.44
C THR A 20 -10.25 3.80 5.44
N THR A 21 -11.57 3.90 5.37
CA THR A 21 -12.49 3.02 6.11
C THR A 21 -13.09 2.07 5.07
N LEU A 22 -13.05 0.76 5.37
CA LEU A 22 -13.57 -0.28 4.49
C LEU A 22 -14.66 -1.03 5.25
N ASP A 23 -15.85 -1.11 4.66
CA ASP A 23 -16.91 -2.00 5.13
C ASP A 23 -16.66 -3.39 4.56
N LEU A 24 -16.35 -4.34 5.44
CA LEU A 24 -15.95 -5.70 5.07
C LEU A 24 -16.93 -6.71 5.68
N ALA A 25 -17.31 -7.72 4.90
CA ALA A 25 -18.11 -8.83 5.42
C ALA A 25 -17.30 -9.66 6.43
N PRO A 26 -17.94 -10.31 7.42
CA PRO A 26 -17.29 -11.27 8.30
C PRO A 26 -16.59 -12.36 7.49
N GLY A 27 -15.37 -12.74 7.88
CA GLY A 27 -14.57 -13.70 7.13
C GLY A 27 -13.10 -13.37 7.06
N ASP A 28 -12.35 -14.24 6.38
CA ASP A 28 -10.94 -14.01 6.07
C ASP A 28 -10.81 -13.11 4.85
N VAL A 29 -10.10 -12.00 5.01
CA VAL A 29 -9.93 -10.99 3.98
C VAL A 29 -8.47 -10.64 3.81
N ARG A 30 -8.10 -10.21 2.60
CA ARG A 30 -6.78 -9.65 2.30
C ARG A 30 -6.93 -8.19 1.91
N VAL A 31 -6.29 -7.32 2.66
CA VAL A 31 -6.21 -5.88 2.36
C VAL A 31 -4.87 -5.60 1.71
N MET A 32 -4.88 -4.82 0.63
CA MET A 32 -3.70 -4.49 -0.16
C MET A 32 -3.60 -2.97 -0.30
N ALA A 33 -2.39 -2.43 -0.17
CA ALA A 33 -2.12 -1.01 -0.32
C ALA A 33 -1.09 -0.78 -1.44
N ARG A 34 -1.36 0.22 -2.29
CA ARG A 34 -0.48 0.70 -3.35
C ARG A 34 -0.58 2.21 -3.46
N ALA A 35 0.50 2.84 -3.93
CA ALA A 35 0.58 4.28 -4.15
C ALA A 35 1.07 4.58 -5.57
N TRP A 36 0.80 5.80 -5.99
CA TRP A 36 1.44 6.45 -7.14
C TRP A 36 2.02 7.78 -6.68
N ASP A 37 3.14 8.17 -7.26
CA ASP A 37 3.72 9.49 -7.03
C ASP A 37 3.18 10.52 -8.04
N SER A 38 3.64 11.77 -7.93
CA SER A 38 3.25 12.86 -8.82
C SER A 38 3.71 12.70 -10.27
N SER A 39 4.65 11.79 -10.56
CA SER A 39 5.05 11.42 -11.93
C SER A 39 4.14 10.33 -12.52
N GLY A 40 3.24 9.76 -11.73
CA GLY A 40 2.39 8.64 -12.12
C GLY A 40 3.08 7.28 -11.99
N ALA A 41 4.30 7.21 -11.43
CA ALA A 41 4.98 5.96 -11.19
C ALA A 41 4.28 5.19 -10.06
N GLY A 42 4.02 3.90 -10.30
CA GLY A 42 3.35 3.00 -9.36
C GLY A 42 4.27 1.93 -8.79
N MET A 43 3.78 1.24 -7.77
CA MET A 43 4.46 0.10 -7.14
C MET A 43 4.23 -1.21 -7.94
N PRO A 44 5.19 -2.15 -7.98
CA PRO A 44 4.99 -3.47 -8.54
C PRO A 44 3.98 -4.28 -7.73
N GLU A 45 3.23 -5.15 -8.40
CA GLU A 45 2.21 -5.95 -7.73
C GLU A 45 2.84 -6.97 -6.79
N SER A 46 3.84 -7.72 -7.23
CA SER A 46 4.41 -8.85 -6.49
C SER A 46 5.89 -8.62 -6.15
N PRO A 47 6.35 -9.01 -4.94
CA PRO A 47 7.78 -9.07 -4.62
C PRO A 47 8.59 -9.90 -5.61
N ALA A 48 7.97 -10.88 -6.29
CA ALA A 48 8.63 -11.68 -7.32
C ALA A 48 9.12 -10.84 -8.52
N GLN A 49 8.46 -9.71 -8.82
CA GLN A 49 8.86 -8.84 -9.93
C GLN A 49 10.10 -8.01 -9.64
N VAL A 50 10.44 -7.83 -8.37
CA VAL A 50 11.59 -7.02 -7.89
C VAL A 50 12.56 -7.85 -7.06
N TRP A 51 12.43 -9.16 -7.11
CA TRP A 51 13.28 -10.05 -6.34
C TRP A 51 14.74 -9.89 -6.74
N ASN A 52 15.61 -9.83 -5.75
CA ASN A 52 17.04 -9.84 -5.95
C ASN A 52 17.72 -10.53 -4.76
N PRO A 53 18.91 -11.13 -4.95
CA PRO A 53 19.57 -11.91 -3.90
C PRO A 53 19.85 -11.15 -2.60
N LYS A 54 19.97 -9.82 -2.65
CA LYS A 54 20.25 -8.96 -1.49
C LYS A 54 18.99 -8.40 -0.82
N GLY A 55 17.82 -8.58 -1.42
CA GLY A 55 16.54 -8.10 -0.88
C GLY A 55 16.34 -6.58 -0.94
N TYR A 56 17.09 -5.85 -1.77
CA TYR A 56 16.98 -4.39 -1.84
C TYR A 56 15.78 -3.90 -2.65
N VAL A 57 15.31 -2.69 -2.35
CA VAL A 57 14.29 -1.94 -3.13
C VAL A 57 12.98 -2.72 -3.31
N ASN A 58 12.59 -3.53 -2.34
CA ASN A 58 11.27 -4.13 -2.36
C ASN A 58 10.22 -3.08 -1.97
N ASN A 59 9.61 -2.48 -2.98
CA ASN A 59 8.48 -1.56 -2.86
C ASN A 59 7.19 -2.16 -3.43
N ALA A 60 7.05 -3.49 -3.47
CA ALA A 60 5.84 -4.13 -3.95
C ALA A 60 4.62 -3.84 -3.04
N TRP A 61 3.40 -4.05 -3.55
CA TRP A 61 2.18 -3.77 -2.79
C TRP A 61 2.19 -4.48 -1.44
N SER A 62 2.03 -3.71 -0.36
CA SER A 62 1.89 -4.25 0.98
C SER A 62 0.57 -5.00 1.11
N ARG A 63 0.58 -6.11 1.85
CA ARG A 63 -0.57 -7.00 2.00
C ARG A 63 -0.72 -7.42 3.45
N VAL A 64 -1.92 -7.30 3.99
CA VAL A 64 -2.28 -7.77 5.33
C VAL A 64 -3.44 -8.75 5.20
N ARG A 65 -3.37 -9.84 5.94
CA ARG A 65 -4.49 -10.78 6.11
C ARG A 65 -5.18 -10.48 7.44
N LEU A 66 -6.49 -10.37 7.41
CA LEU A 66 -7.32 -10.05 8.56
C LEU A 66 -8.48 -11.04 8.62
N ARG A 67 -8.98 -11.33 9.83
CA ARG A 67 -10.23 -12.04 10.05
C ARG A 67 -11.24 -11.04 10.61
N VAL A 68 -12.24 -10.68 9.82
CA VAL A 68 -13.35 -9.79 10.22
C VAL A 68 -14.36 -10.62 11.01
N ARG A 69 -14.75 -10.11 12.17
CA ARG A 69 -15.73 -10.72 13.07
C ARG A 69 -17.08 -10.04 12.92
#